data_AF-A0A838KHK8-F1
#
_entry.id   AF-A0A838KHK8-F1
#
_cell.length_a   1.000
_cell.length_b   1.000
_cell.length_c   1.000
_cell.angle_alpha   90.00
_cell.angle_beta   90.00
_cell.angle_gamma   90.00
#
_symmetry.space_group_name_H-M   'P 1'
#
loop_
_entity.id
_entity.type
_entity.pdbx_description
1 polymer ?
#
loop_
_entity_poly.entity_id
_entity_poly.type
_entity_poly.pdbx_seq_one_letter_code
_entity_poly.pdbx_strand_id
1 'polypeptide(L)'
;MTSDASQRSEEGRPEPGSAEDPLVDVVLLRYPLRLGVRSSQHYEEVFREFALLSASAPQAHDSIPVRLLALIDALGRRYARQQAHEEERDAAVRRGETSRDFTISLPASAAEASATLDVMLDETDVFCRDGTLLTLEAPADVVAFRRWYLRQVIDQTAGAAPLPWPGDLR
;
A
#
# COMPACT_ATOMS: atom_id res chain seq x y z
N MET A 1 -20.58 -33.95 52.40
CA MET A 1 -21.89 -33.32 52.65
C MET A 1 -21.65 -31.82 52.70
N THR A 2 -22.18 -30.92 51.88
CA THR A 2 -23.10 -30.89 50.73
C THR A 2 -22.93 -29.45 50.18
N SER A 3 -22.43 -29.25 48.95
CA SER A 3 -23.17 -28.69 47.79
C SER A 3 -24.18 -27.56 48.09
N ASP A 4 -23.96 -26.35 47.55
CA ASP A 4 -24.85 -25.64 46.59
C ASP A 4 -24.24 -24.25 46.26
N ALA A 5 -23.73 -24.02 45.05
CA ALA A 5 -24.45 -23.52 43.87
C ALA A 5 -25.05 -22.10 44.03
N SER A 6 -24.38 -21.13 43.43
CA SER A 6 -25.05 -20.02 42.77
C SER A 6 -24.16 -19.50 41.65
N GLN A 7 -24.23 -20.21 40.53
CA GLN A 7 -24.11 -19.60 39.21
C GLN A 7 -25.25 -18.60 39.06
N ARG A 8 -24.94 -17.33 38.86
CA ARG A 8 -25.75 -16.47 38.01
C ARG A 8 -24.87 -16.01 36.86
N SER A 9 -25.22 -16.56 35.71
CA SER A 9 -24.80 -16.17 34.38
C SER A 9 -24.98 -14.66 34.22
N GLU A 10 -23.90 -13.97 33.88
CA GLU A 10 -24.00 -12.76 33.09
C GLU A 10 -23.61 -13.15 31.66
N GLU A 11 -24.67 -13.30 30.87
CA GLU A 11 -24.71 -13.37 29.42
C GLU A 11 -23.67 -12.40 28.83
N GLY A 12 -22.64 -12.95 28.19
CA GLY A 12 -21.69 -12.18 27.40
C GLY A 12 -22.43 -11.49 26.27
N ARG A 13 -22.74 -10.21 26.44
CA ARG A 13 -23.18 -9.33 25.35
C ARG A 13 -22.04 -9.32 24.31
N PRO A 14 -22.27 -9.72 23.05
CA PRO A 14 -21.24 -9.56 22.03
C PRO A 14 -20.96 -8.07 21.85
N GLU A 15 -19.73 -7.67 22.13
CA GLU A 15 -19.24 -6.31 21.87
C GLU A 15 -19.37 -6.03 20.36
N PRO A 16 -20.12 -4.99 19.92
CA PRO A 16 -20.19 -4.62 18.52
C PRO A 16 -18.92 -3.85 18.16
N GLY A 17 -17.86 -4.56 17.77
CA GLY A 17 -16.56 -3.90 17.55
C GLY A 17 -15.45 -4.67 16.84
N SER A 18 -15.71 -5.84 16.27
CA SER A 18 -14.71 -6.53 15.45
C SER A 18 -15.39 -7.40 14.41
N ALA A 19 -15.92 -6.76 13.37
CA ALA A 19 -15.96 -7.43 12.08
C ALA A 19 -14.50 -7.76 11.74
N GLU A 20 -14.15 -9.04 11.77
CA GLU A 20 -12.84 -9.50 11.29
C GLU A 20 -12.66 -8.93 9.88
N ASP A 21 -11.61 -8.15 9.65
CA ASP A 21 -11.25 -7.63 8.33
C ASP A 21 -10.59 -8.77 7.56
N PRO A 22 -11.34 -9.50 6.69
CA PRO A 22 -10.85 -10.76 6.15
C PRO A 22 -9.67 -10.48 5.22
N LEU A 23 -8.70 -11.40 5.21
CA LEU A 23 -7.62 -11.35 4.25
C LEU A 23 -8.12 -11.81 2.88
N VAL A 24 -7.77 -11.05 1.86
CA VAL A 24 -8.02 -11.32 0.44
C VAL A 24 -6.67 -11.48 -0.26
N ASP A 25 -6.54 -12.54 -1.03
CA ASP A 25 -5.37 -12.76 -1.87
C ASP A 25 -5.50 -11.96 -3.16
N VAL A 26 -4.55 -11.05 -3.39
CA VAL A 26 -4.41 -10.25 -4.60
C VAL A 26 -3.28 -10.85 -5.43
N VAL A 27 -3.61 -11.23 -6.66
CA VAL A 27 -2.69 -11.84 -7.62
C VAL A 27 -2.16 -10.78 -8.58
N LEU A 28 -0.84 -10.58 -8.58
CA LEU A 28 -0.12 -9.66 -9.43
C LEU A 28 0.49 -10.44 -10.60
N LEU A 29 -0.26 -10.54 -11.69
CA LEU A 29 0.19 -11.27 -12.88
C LEU A 29 1.21 -10.47 -13.69
N ARG A 30 2.25 -11.15 -14.18
CA ARG A 30 3.30 -10.60 -15.04
C ARG A 30 3.99 -9.37 -14.43
N TYR A 31 4.16 -9.35 -13.11
CA TYR A 31 4.77 -8.22 -12.38
C TYR A 31 6.16 -7.88 -12.97
N PRO A 32 6.39 -6.64 -13.44
CA PRO A 32 7.65 -6.23 -14.04
C PRO A 32 8.72 -5.97 -12.96
N LEU A 33 9.61 -6.93 -12.74
CA LEU A 33 10.49 -6.95 -11.57
C LEU A 33 11.36 -5.69 -11.43
N ARG A 34 12.02 -5.25 -12.52
CA ARG A 34 12.87 -4.05 -12.52
C ARG A 34 12.07 -2.76 -12.34
N LEU A 35 10.88 -2.68 -12.91
CA LEU A 35 10.00 -1.53 -12.74
C LEU A 35 9.47 -1.44 -11.31
N GLY A 36 9.16 -2.60 -10.70
CA GLY A 36 8.81 -2.69 -9.28
C GLY A 36 9.91 -2.15 -8.37
N VAL A 37 11.18 -2.52 -8.61
CA VAL A 37 12.33 -1.97 -7.86
C VAL A 37 12.44 -0.46 -8.04
N ARG A 38 12.41 0.03 -9.29
CA ARG A 38 12.47 1.48 -9.58
C ARG A 38 11.34 2.25 -8.92
N SER A 39 10.13 1.69 -8.94
CA SER A 39 8.96 2.31 -8.30
C SER A 39 9.11 2.39 -6.79
N SER A 40 9.60 1.33 -6.12
CA SER A 40 9.86 1.36 -4.67
C SER A 40 10.89 2.44 -4.32
N GLN A 41 12.02 2.46 -5.02
CA GLN A 41 13.09 3.45 -4.81
C GLN A 41 12.59 4.89 -4.98
N HIS A 42 11.81 5.13 -6.03
CA HIS A 42 11.25 6.45 -6.28
C HIS A 42 10.34 6.92 -5.14
N TYR A 43 9.40 6.08 -4.68
CA TYR A 43 8.51 6.49 -3.60
C TYR A 43 9.21 6.57 -2.23
N GLU A 44 10.24 5.77 -1.98
CA GLU A 44 11.11 5.94 -0.80
C GLU A 44 11.80 7.31 -0.79
N GLU A 45 12.31 7.76 -1.94
CA GLU A 45 12.92 9.08 -2.09
C GLU A 45 11.89 10.20 -1.85
N VAL A 46 10.70 10.09 -2.45
CA VAL A 46 9.59 11.05 -2.22
C VAL A 46 9.23 11.13 -0.74
N PHE A 47 9.07 10.00 -0.06
CA PHE A 47 8.69 9.98 1.36
C PHE A 47 9.79 10.55 2.25
N ARG A 48 11.06 10.29 1.94
CA ARG A 48 12.19 10.88 2.66
C ARG A 48 12.20 12.40 2.54
N GLU A 49 12.05 12.93 1.33
CA GLU A 49 12.03 14.38 1.11
C GLU A 49 10.81 15.04 1.76
N PHE A 50 9.65 14.39 1.70
CA PHE A 50 8.45 14.87 2.37
C PHE A 50 8.59 14.91 3.89
N ALA A 51 9.30 13.93 4.47
CA ALA A 51 9.62 13.93 5.90
C ALA A 51 10.55 15.10 6.27
N LEU A 52 11.56 15.41 5.44
CA LEU A 52 12.46 16.55 5.62
C LEU A 52 11.71 17.90 5.54
N LEU A 53 10.81 18.05 4.56
CA LEU A 53 9.98 19.25 4.41
C LEU A 53 9.05 19.44 5.61
N SER A 54 8.39 18.37 6.04
CA SER A 54 7.45 18.40 7.18
C SER A 54 8.17 18.77 8.49
N ALA A 55 9.41 18.31 8.68
CA ALA A 55 10.23 18.68 9.83
C ALA A 55 10.71 20.15 9.78
N SER A 56 10.92 20.69 8.59
CA SER A 56 11.46 22.05 8.38
C SER A 56 10.39 23.15 8.43
N ALA A 57 9.12 22.81 8.15
CA ALA A 57 8.00 23.76 8.12
C ALA A 57 6.75 23.22 8.86
N PRO A 58 6.80 23.07 10.20
CA PRO A 58 5.78 22.38 10.98
C PRO A 58 4.39 23.05 10.97
N GLN A 59 4.28 24.32 10.57
CA GLN A 59 3.00 25.06 10.56
C GLN A 59 2.08 24.74 9.37
N ALA A 60 2.52 23.89 8.44
CA ALA A 60 1.76 23.49 7.25
C ALA A 60 1.02 22.15 7.48
N HIS A 61 0.22 22.07 8.53
CA HIS A 61 -0.44 20.83 8.98
C HIS A 61 -1.35 20.17 7.93
N ASP A 62 -1.92 20.95 7.00
CA ASP A 62 -2.78 20.45 5.91
C ASP A 62 -2.05 20.30 4.56
N SER A 63 -0.71 20.39 4.55
CA SER A 63 0.07 20.24 3.32
C SER A 63 0.06 18.80 2.80
N ILE A 64 0.23 18.65 1.48
CA ILE A 64 0.32 17.35 0.80
C ILE A 64 1.36 16.44 1.47
N PRO A 65 2.60 16.90 1.79
CA PRO A 65 3.58 16.07 2.49
C PRO A 65 3.10 15.49 3.82
N VAL A 66 2.49 16.31 4.67
CA VAL A 66 2.02 15.87 5.99
C VAL A 66 0.89 14.84 5.87
N ARG A 67 -0.09 15.13 4.99
CA ARG A 67 -1.22 14.22 4.76
C ARG A 67 -0.74 12.86 4.22
N LEU A 68 0.19 12.85 3.25
CA LEU A 68 0.68 11.62 2.63
C LEU A 68 1.45 10.75 3.63
N LEU A 69 2.31 11.35 4.44
CA LEU A 69 3.05 10.62 5.49
C LEU A 69 2.11 10.03 6.53
N ALA A 70 1.07 10.76 6.95
CA ALA A 70 0.07 10.26 7.89
C ALA A 70 -0.71 9.06 7.32
N LEU A 71 -1.06 9.10 6.03
CA LEU A 71 -1.68 7.98 5.35
C LEU A 71 -0.75 6.77 5.33
N ILE A 72 0.50 6.93 4.87
CA ILE A 72 1.47 5.82 4.79
C ILE A 72 1.76 5.21 6.15
N ASP A 73 1.87 6.02 7.20
CA ASP A 73 2.07 5.53 8.56
C ASP A 73 0.85 4.71 9.06
N ALA A 74 -0.37 5.15 8.73
CA ALA A 74 -1.58 4.37 8.97
C ALA A 74 -1.61 3.05 8.17
N LEU A 75 -1.17 3.08 6.90
CA LEU A 75 -1.08 1.90 6.02
C LEU A 75 0.02 0.94 6.52
N GLY A 76 1.23 1.43 6.77
CA GLY A 76 2.39 0.63 7.18
C GLY A 76 2.16 -0.08 8.51
N ARG A 77 1.53 0.58 9.49
CA ARG A 77 1.08 -0.09 10.72
C ARG A 77 0.05 -1.17 10.47
N ARG A 78 -0.85 -0.97 9.49
CA ARG A 78 -1.92 -1.92 9.15
C ARG A 78 -1.43 -3.08 8.27
N TYR A 79 -0.35 -2.89 7.51
CA TYR A 79 0.08 -3.82 6.46
C TYR A 79 1.57 -4.26 6.51
N ALA A 80 2.28 -4.04 7.63
CA ALA A 80 3.72 -4.36 7.83
C ALA A 80 4.19 -5.78 7.43
N ARG A 81 3.28 -6.72 7.16
CA ARG A 81 3.57 -8.08 6.64
C ARG A 81 4.08 -8.12 5.18
N GLN A 82 4.22 -6.96 4.53
CA GLN A 82 4.59 -6.86 3.12
C GLN A 82 6.10 -7.08 2.83
N GLN A 83 6.98 -7.23 3.81
CA GLN A 83 8.42 -7.41 3.55
C GLN A 83 8.77 -8.66 2.67
N ALA A 84 7.95 -9.71 2.72
CA ALA A 84 8.24 -10.99 2.04
C ALA A 84 8.21 -10.91 0.50
N HIS A 85 7.32 -10.09 -0.10
CA HIS A 85 7.22 -9.99 -1.56
C HIS A 85 8.35 -9.17 -2.18
N GLU A 86 8.91 -8.20 -1.44
CA GLU A 86 10.05 -7.40 -1.87
C GLU A 86 11.33 -8.23 -1.90
N GLU A 87 11.56 -9.06 -0.89
CA GLU A 87 12.70 -9.99 -0.87
C GLU A 87 12.64 -11.00 -2.03
N GLU A 88 11.45 -11.54 -2.33
CA GLU A 88 11.26 -12.47 -3.45
C GLU A 88 11.49 -11.76 -4.80
N ARG A 89 10.96 -10.55 -4.96
CA ARG A 89 11.21 -9.69 -6.13
C ARG A 89 12.70 -9.49 -6.35
N ASP A 90 13.42 -9.07 -5.32
CA ASP A 90 14.84 -8.77 -5.41
C ASP A 90 15.66 -10.03 -5.71
N ALA A 91 15.27 -11.18 -5.16
CA ALA A 91 15.87 -12.46 -5.50
C ALA A 91 15.63 -12.85 -6.97
N ALA A 92 14.43 -12.62 -7.50
CA ALA A 92 14.11 -12.86 -8.90
C ALA A 92 14.92 -11.95 -9.85
N VAL A 93 15.09 -10.67 -9.50
CA VAL A 93 15.97 -9.74 -10.23
C VAL A 93 17.41 -10.27 -10.24
N ARG A 94 17.94 -10.73 -9.11
CA ARG A 94 19.29 -11.32 -9.03
C ARG A 94 19.45 -12.57 -9.89
N ARG A 95 18.37 -13.33 -10.12
CA ARG A 95 18.35 -14.49 -11.04
C ARG A 95 18.23 -14.10 -12.52
N GLY A 96 18.04 -12.82 -12.84
CA GLY A 96 17.88 -12.35 -14.21
C GLY A 96 16.47 -12.50 -14.76
N GLU A 97 15.47 -12.76 -13.91
CA GLU A 97 14.06 -12.75 -14.32
C GLU A 97 13.63 -11.31 -14.66
N THR A 98 12.78 -11.16 -15.69
CA THR A 98 12.21 -9.87 -16.10
C THR A 98 10.81 -9.64 -15.54
N SER A 99 10.05 -10.72 -15.34
CA SER A 99 8.72 -10.70 -14.74
C SER A 99 8.42 -11.95 -13.93
N ARG A 100 7.48 -11.85 -12.99
CA ARG A 100 7.00 -12.96 -12.16
C ARG A 100 5.55 -12.74 -11.74
N ASP A 101 4.84 -13.80 -11.38
CA ASP A 101 3.52 -13.68 -10.75
C ASP A 101 3.70 -13.69 -9.23
N PHE A 102 3.00 -12.79 -8.52
CA PHE A 102 2.97 -12.76 -7.05
C PHE A 102 1.54 -12.94 -6.54
N THR A 103 1.43 -13.48 -5.34
CA THR A 103 0.20 -13.42 -4.54
C THR A 103 0.52 -12.71 -3.25
N ILE A 104 -0.19 -11.61 -2.97
CA ILE A 104 -0.08 -10.87 -1.71
C ILE A 104 -1.40 -10.96 -0.95
N SER A 105 -1.34 -11.16 0.35
CA SER A 105 -2.53 -11.26 1.19
C SER A 105 -2.76 -9.94 1.93
N LEU A 106 -3.91 -9.30 1.70
CA LEU A 106 -4.24 -7.98 2.23
C LEU A 106 -5.61 -8.02 2.90
N PRO A 107 -5.81 -7.30 4.02
CA PRO A 107 -7.15 -7.07 4.55
C PRO A 107 -8.06 -6.43 3.51
N ALA A 108 -9.34 -6.80 3.46
CA ALA A 108 -10.31 -6.27 2.51
C ALA A 108 -10.40 -4.72 2.56
N SER A 109 -10.19 -4.13 3.73
CA SER A 109 -10.08 -2.67 3.90
C SER A 109 -8.96 -1.99 3.12
N ALA A 110 -8.00 -2.74 2.58
CA ALA A 110 -6.91 -2.20 1.76
C ALA A 110 -7.40 -1.51 0.50
N ALA A 111 -8.61 -1.81 0.03
CA ALA A 111 -9.22 -1.16 -1.13
C ALA A 111 -9.37 0.36 -0.94
N GLU A 112 -10.01 0.77 0.15
CA GLU A 112 -10.28 2.19 0.46
C GLU A 112 -8.98 2.97 0.68
N ALA A 113 -8.07 2.35 1.41
CA ALA A 113 -6.73 2.83 1.66
C ALA A 113 -5.93 3.03 0.35
N SER A 114 -5.98 2.06 -0.56
CA SER A 114 -5.30 2.11 -1.86
C SER A 114 -5.91 3.17 -2.78
N ALA A 115 -7.23 3.33 -2.78
CA ALA A 115 -7.91 4.38 -3.55
C ALA A 115 -7.51 5.78 -3.05
N THR A 116 -7.44 5.97 -1.74
CA THR A 116 -6.98 7.23 -1.14
C THR A 116 -5.51 7.50 -1.50
N LEU A 117 -4.66 6.48 -1.43
CA LEU A 117 -3.25 6.59 -1.78
C LEU A 117 -3.04 6.96 -3.26
N ASP A 118 -3.82 6.36 -4.18
CA ASP A 118 -3.74 6.66 -5.62
C ASP A 118 -4.00 8.14 -5.91
N VAL A 119 -5.08 8.69 -5.33
CA VAL A 119 -5.44 10.11 -5.44
C VAL A 119 -4.34 11.02 -4.87
N MET A 120 -3.83 10.69 -3.69
CA MET A 120 -2.80 11.51 -3.04
C MET A 120 -1.44 11.47 -3.75
N LEU A 121 -1.11 10.35 -4.39
CA LEU A 121 0.09 10.24 -5.21
C LEU A 121 -0.07 10.98 -6.54
N ASP A 122 -1.27 11.02 -7.13
CA ASP A 122 -1.58 11.91 -8.26
C ASP A 122 -1.44 13.40 -7.87
N GLU A 123 -1.96 13.80 -6.69
CA GLU A 123 -1.77 15.16 -6.13
C GLU A 123 -0.29 15.48 -5.89
N THR A 124 0.48 14.51 -5.40
CA THR A 124 1.93 14.62 -5.19
C THR A 124 2.66 14.85 -6.49
N ASP A 125 2.31 14.11 -7.56
CA ASP A 125 2.92 14.29 -8.88
C ASP A 125 2.63 15.70 -9.45
N VAL A 126 1.42 16.24 -9.23
CA VAL A 126 1.07 17.63 -9.59
C VAL A 126 1.89 18.62 -8.77
N PHE A 127 1.97 18.42 -7.45
CA PHE A 127 2.75 19.26 -6.55
C PHE A 127 4.23 19.31 -6.96
N CYS A 128 4.83 18.17 -7.32
CA CYS A 128 6.20 18.10 -7.81
C CYS A 128 6.41 18.82 -9.15
N ARG A 129 5.41 18.77 -10.06
CA ARG A 129 5.47 19.45 -11.37
C ARG A 129 5.33 20.98 -11.28
N ASP A 130 4.49 21.49 -10.37
CA ASP A 130 4.17 22.93 -10.27
C ASP A 130 5.24 23.76 -9.52
N GLY A 131 6.21 23.12 -8.83
CA GLY A 131 7.41 23.78 -8.28
C GLY A 131 8.01 23.18 -6.98
N THR A 132 9.19 23.68 -6.59
CA THR A 132 10.05 23.34 -5.41
C THR A 132 10.78 21.98 -5.38
N LEU A 133 10.27 20.92 -6.03
CA LEU A 133 10.89 19.58 -6.04
C LEU A 133 10.87 18.92 -7.43
N LEU A 134 11.30 19.64 -8.48
CA LEU A 134 11.34 19.15 -9.87
C LEU A 134 12.12 17.84 -10.06
N THR A 135 13.00 17.49 -9.12
CA THR A 135 13.76 16.23 -9.11
C THR A 135 12.95 15.00 -8.69
N LEU A 136 11.71 15.18 -8.22
CA LEU A 136 10.85 14.11 -7.71
C LEU A 136 9.63 13.84 -8.60
N GLU A 137 9.59 14.36 -9.83
CA GLU A 137 8.54 13.95 -10.78
C GLU A 137 8.66 12.45 -11.07
N ALA A 138 7.57 11.72 -10.84
CA ALA A 138 7.51 10.30 -11.13
C ALA A 138 7.61 10.05 -12.65
N PRO A 139 8.57 9.23 -13.12
CA PRO A 139 8.62 8.80 -14.50
C PRO A 139 7.29 8.14 -14.93
N ALA A 140 6.90 8.32 -16.20
CA ALA A 140 5.60 7.84 -16.68
C ALA A 140 5.39 6.33 -16.53
N ASP A 141 6.46 5.53 -16.62
CA ASP A 141 6.42 4.09 -16.39
C ASP A 141 6.21 3.73 -14.90
N VAL A 142 6.80 4.50 -13.98
CA VAL A 142 6.56 4.38 -12.53
C VAL A 142 5.10 4.73 -12.19
N VAL A 143 4.55 5.81 -12.76
CA VAL A 143 3.13 6.16 -12.57
C VAL A 143 2.20 5.09 -13.11
N ALA A 144 2.48 4.56 -14.32
CA ALA A 144 1.69 3.50 -14.91
C ALA A 144 1.71 2.23 -14.04
N PHE A 145 2.89 1.87 -13.51
CA PHE A 145 3.05 0.74 -12.62
C PHE A 145 2.31 0.93 -11.29
N ARG A 146 2.46 2.08 -10.62
CA ARG A 146 1.71 2.43 -9.40
C ARG A 146 0.22 2.23 -9.61
N ARG A 147 -0.33 2.83 -10.68
CA ARG A 147 -1.76 2.77 -10.99
C ARG A 147 -2.24 1.35 -11.24
N TRP A 148 -1.47 0.56 -11.99
CA TRP A 148 -1.80 -0.85 -12.20
C TRP A 148 -1.81 -1.62 -10.87
N TYR A 149 -0.78 -1.45 -10.03
CA TYR A 149 -0.66 -2.14 -8.75
C TYR A 149 -1.83 -1.80 -7.82
N LEU A 150 -2.11 -0.51 -7.59
CA LEU A 150 -3.21 -0.08 -6.72
C LEU A 150 -4.56 -0.51 -7.28
N ARG A 151 -4.75 -0.50 -8.60
CA ARG A 151 -5.95 -1.04 -9.24
C ARG A 151 -6.11 -2.54 -9.01
N GLN A 152 -5.04 -3.34 -9.06
CA GLN A 152 -5.13 -4.76 -8.73
C GLN A 152 -5.61 -4.99 -7.30
N VAL A 153 -5.13 -4.19 -6.34
CA VAL A 153 -5.62 -4.25 -4.96
C VAL A 153 -7.10 -3.88 -4.88
N ILE A 154 -7.50 -2.75 -5.46
CA ILE A 154 -8.88 -2.24 -5.42
C ILE A 154 -9.86 -3.20 -6.08
N ASP A 155 -9.55 -3.69 -7.28
CA ASP A 155 -10.50 -4.46 -8.08
C ASP A 155 -10.62 -5.90 -7.55
N GLN A 156 -9.51 -6.53 -7.15
CA GLN A 156 -9.55 -7.93 -6.68
C GLN A 156 -10.13 -8.05 -5.28
N THR A 157 -9.96 -7.05 -4.41
CA THR A 157 -10.69 -6.98 -3.12
C THR A 157 -12.19 -6.82 -3.31
N ALA A 158 -12.64 -6.29 -4.45
CA ALA A 158 -14.05 -6.26 -4.87
C ALA A 158 -14.49 -7.52 -5.64
N GLY A 159 -13.61 -8.52 -5.81
CA GLY A 159 -13.91 -9.79 -6.47
C GLY A 159 -13.68 -9.82 -7.98
N ALA A 160 -13.02 -8.82 -8.56
CA ALA A 160 -12.63 -8.86 -9.97
C ALA A 160 -11.50 -9.87 -10.23
N ALA A 161 -11.40 -10.34 -11.48
CA ALA A 161 -10.30 -11.20 -11.91
C ALA A 161 -8.99 -10.41 -12.04
N PRO A 162 -7.82 -11.02 -11.76
CA PRO A 162 -6.53 -10.37 -11.90
C PRO A 162 -6.21 -10.04 -13.36
N LEU A 163 -5.59 -8.88 -13.58
CA LEU A 163 -5.13 -8.45 -14.90
C LEU A 163 -3.59 -8.38 -14.93
N PRO A 164 -2.95 -8.98 -15.95
CA PRO A 164 -1.49 -8.92 -16.08
C PRO A 164 -1.02 -7.49 -16.34
N TRP A 165 0.22 -7.20 -15.94
CA TRP A 165 0.89 -5.94 -16.31
C TRP A 165 0.86 -5.77 -17.85
N PRO A 166 0.23 -4.70 -18.37
CA PRO A 166 0.04 -4.52 -19.81
C PRO A 166 1.26 -3.89 -20.50
N GLY A 167 2.20 -3.34 -19.74
CA GLY A 167 3.34 -2.61 -20.29
C GLY A 167 4.53 -3.48 -20.65
N ASP A 168 5.60 -2.78 -21.04
CA ASP A 168 6.91 -3.38 -21.28
C ASP A 168 7.57 -3.85 -19.97
N LEU A 169 8.43 -4.85 -20.09
CA LEU A 169 9.18 -5.44 -18.97
C LEU A 169 10.62 -4.90 -18.86
N ARG A 170 10.96 -3.88 -19.64
CA ARG A 170 12.33 -3.37 -19.78
C ARG A 170 12.71 -2.42 -18.65
#